data_AF-A0AAV4NMY3-F1
#
_entry.id   AF-A0AAV4NMY3-F1
#
_cell.length_a   1.000
_cell.length_b   1.000
_cell.length_c   1.000
_cell.angle_alpha   90.00
_cell.angle_beta   90.00
_cell.angle_gamma   90.00
#
_symmetry.space_group_name_H-M   'P 1'
#
loop_
_entity.id
_entity.type
_entity.pdbx_description
1 polymer ?
#
loop_
_entity_poly.entity_id
_entity_poly.type
_entity_poly.pdbx_seq_one_letter_code
_entity_poly.pdbx_strand_id
1 'polypeptide(L)' 'MGKYGYCMIQPKIRVNNQMVGAALGSDVVLGCRVEASPRPLTSWIRNDGVILLNNKKYELTEESESYRINMQLKNQEP' A
#
# COMPACT_ATOMS: atom_id res chain seq x y z
N MET A 1 13.88 10.53 35.87
CA MET A 1 13.03 9.36 35.53
C MET A 1 11.90 9.87 34.66
N GLY A 2 11.70 9.56 33.38
CA GLY A 2 12.45 8.89 32.32
C GLY A 2 11.87 9.41 30.98
N LYS A 3 12.72 9.72 29.99
CA LYS A 3 12.28 10.24 28.69
C LYS A 3 11.83 9.08 27.80
N TYR A 4 10.58 8.62 27.94
CA TYR A 4 9.97 7.78 26.93
C TYR A 4 9.65 8.64 25.71
N GLY A 5 10.65 8.83 24.85
CA GLY A 5 10.50 9.54 23.58
C GLY A 5 9.72 8.66 22.60
N TYR A 6 8.55 9.11 22.18
CA TYR A 6 7.83 8.50 21.08
C TYR A 6 8.67 8.64 19.80
N CYS A 7 9.05 7.51 19.19
CA CYS A 7 9.75 7.52 17.91
C CYS A 7 8.73 7.85 16.81
N MET A 8 8.68 9.11 16.40
CA MET A 8 7.83 9.55 15.29
C MET A 8 8.60 9.43 13.98
N ILE A 9 8.04 8.67 13.05
CA ILE A 9 8.61 8.45 11.72
C ILE A 9 7.58 8.97 10.72
N GLN A 10 7.97 10.00 9.97
CA GLN A 10 7.13 10.51 8.89
C GLN A 10 6.90 9.42 7.83
N PRO A 11 5.68 9.29 7.30
CA PRO A 11 5.37 8.26 6.30
C PRO A 11 6.27 8.36 5.07
N LYS A 12 6.94 7.25 4.75
CA LYS A 12 7.73 7.09 3.53
C LYS A 12 7.20 5.91 2.75
N ILE A 13 6.80 6.15 1.51
CA ILE A 13 6.33 5.12 0.59
C ILE A 13 7.50 4.69 -0.29
N ARG A 14 7.79 3.38 -0.32
CA ARG A 14 8.77 2.75 -1.19
C ARG A 14 8.03 1.84 -2.18
N VAL A 15 8.29 2.03 -3.46
CA VAL A 15 7.73 1.21 -4.54
C VAL A 15 8.87 0.46 -5.19
N ASN A 16 8.73 -0.86 -5.29
CA ASN A 16 9.76 -1.70 -5.93
C ASN A 16 9.67 -1.58 -7.45
N ASN A 17 8.45 -1.71 -7.99
CA ASN A 17 8.17 -1.65 -9.43
C ASN A 17 7.36 -0.40 -9.75
N GLN A 18 8.02 0.61 -10.31
CA GLN A 18 7.37 1.88 -10.69
C GLN A 18 6.47 1.72 -11.91
N MET A 19 6.72 0.69 -12.72
CA MET A 19 5.92 0.36 -13.90
C MET A 19 5.71 -1.15 -13.90
N VAL A 20 4.46 -1.57 -14.13
CA VAL A 20 4.10 -2.97 -14.26
C VAL A 20 3.33 -3.12 -15.57
N GLY A 21 3.83 -4.00 -16.43
CA GLY A 21 3.14 -4.41 -17.64
C GLY A 21 2.52 -5.78 -17.44
N ALA A 22 1.37 -6.01 -18.07
CA ALA A 22 0.69 -7.29 -18.10
C ALA A 22 0.16 -7.57 -19.50
N ALA A 23 0.07 -8.85 -19.83
CA ALA A 23 -0.68 -9.29 -20.99
C ALA A 23 -2.19 -9.12 -20.74
N LEU A 24 -2.96 -9.02 -21.81
CA LEU A 24 -4.41 -9.07 -21.73
C LEU A 24 -4.86 -10.36 -21.02
N GLY A 25 -5.74 -10.22 -20.03
CA GLY A 25 -6.26 -11.34 -19.22
C GLY A 25 -5.30 -11.86 -18.15
N SER A 26 -4.18 -11.18 -17.88
CA SER A 26 -3.30 -11.52 -16.76
C SER A 26 -3.48 -10.59 -15.57
N ASP A 27 -3.33 -11.15 -14.37
CA ASP A 27 -3.31 -10.38 -13.14
C ASP A 27 -2.05 -9.52 -13.02
N VAL A 28 -2.24 -8.33 -12.50
CA VAL A 28 -1.24 -7.31 -12.15
C VAL A 28 -1.31 -7.08 -10.65
N VAL A 29 -0.15 -7.06 -10.01
CA VAL A 29 -0.01 -6.67 -8.61
C VAL A 29 0.83 -5.40 -8.53
N LEU A 30 0.25 -4.33 -7.98
CA LEU A 30 0.97 -3.14 -7.57
C LEU A 30 1.32 -3.27 -6.09
N GLY A 31 2.61 -3.26 -5.77
CA GLY A 31 3.10 -3.42 -4.40
C GLY A 31 3.88 -2.19 -3.93
N CYS A 32 3.61 -1.77 -2.70
CA CYS A 32 4.40 -0.73 -2.04
C CYS A 32 4.61 -1.05 -0.55
N ARG A 33 5.61 -0.39 0.05
CA ARG A 33 5.92 -0.47 1.47
C ARG A 33 5.89 0.92 2.08
N VAL A 34 5.13 1.08 3.16
CA VAL A 34 5.07 2.31 3.95
C VAL A 34 5.89 2.12 5.22
N GLU A 35 6.77 3.06 5.53
CA GLU A 35 7.50 3.12 6.81
C GLU A 35 7.03 4.36 7.58
N ALA A 36 6.38 4.17 8.73
CA ALA A 36 5.73 5.23 9.49
C ALA A 36 5.47 4.86 10.96
N SER A 37 5.50 5.84 11.85
CA SER A 37 5.12 5.69 13.27
C SER A 37 4.56 7.02 13.80
N PRO A 38 3.35 7.06 14.39
CA PRO A 38 2.41 5.95 14.55
C PRO A 38 1.86 5.43 13.20
N ARG A 39 1.12 4.31 13.22
CA ARG A 39 0.53 3.71 12.01
C ARG A 39 -0.36 4.74 11.29
N PRO A 40 -0.08 5.07 10.02
CA PRO A 40 -0.87 6.01 9.24
C PRO A 40 -2.18 5.39 8.76
N LEU A 41 -3.10 6.25 8.30
CA LEU A 41 -4.19 5.84 7.44
C LEU A 41 -3.68 5.71 5.99
N THR A 42 -4.03 4.62 5.34
CA THR A 42 -3.53 4.21 4.03
C THR A 42 -4.69 4.03 3.06
N SER A 43 -4.51 4.43 1.80
CA SER A 43 -5.55 4.28 0.77
C SER A 43 -4.91 4.23 -0.62
N TRP A 44 -5.47 3.40 -1.50
CA TRP A 44 -5.13 3.40 -2.92
C TRP A 44 -6.00 4.42 -3.64
N ILE A 45 -5.37 5.30 -4.43
CA ILE A 45 -6.07 6.34 -5.18
C ILE A 45 -5.70 6.18 -6.65
N ARG A 46 -6.72 6.13 -7.51
CA ARG A 46 -6.53 6.09 -8.96
C ARG A 46 -6.31 7.51 -9.51
N ASN A 47 -5.79 7.63 -10.74
CA ASN A 47 -5.49 8.91 -11.39
C ASN A 47 -6.68 9.89 -11.50
N ASP A 48 -7.91 9.39 -11.46
CA ASP A 48 -9.14 10.19 -11.46
C ASP A 48 -9.59 10.64 -10.05
N GLY A 49 -8.77 10.38 -9.03
CA GLY A 49 -9.06 10.76 -7.64
C GLY A 49 -9.98 9.78 -6.90
N VAL A 50 -10.41 8.69 -7.54
CA VAL A 50 -11.26 7.69 -6.90
C VAL A 50 -10.42 6.84 -5.93
N ILE A 51 -10.89 6.76 -4.68
CA ILE A 51 -10.34 5.83 -3.70
C ILE A 51 -10.78 4.42 -4.07
N LEU A 52 -9.80 3.52 -4.21
CA LEU A 52 -10.04 2.11 -4.52
C LEU A 52 -10.33 1.35 -3.23
N LEU A 53 -11.35 0.48 -3.30
CA LEU A 53 -11.77 -0.40 -2.22
C LEU A 53 -11.82 -1.83 -2.73
N ASN A 54 -11.74 -2.78 -1.80
CA ASN A 54 -11.85 -4.20 -2.10
C ASN A 54 -13.20 -4.52 -2.77
N ASN A 55 -13.17 -5.12 -3.96
CA ASN A 55 -14.36 -5.47 -4.72
C ASN A 55 -14.05 -6.59 -5.75
N LYS A 56 -14.99 -6.88 -6.65
CA LYS A 56 -14.82 -7.94 -7.68
C LYS A 56 -13.70 -7.69 -8.69
N LYS A 57 -13.23 -6.44 -8.81
CA LYS A 57 -12.19 -6.02 -9.76
C LYS A 57 -10.84 -5.81 -9.08
N TYR A 58 -10.83 -5.47 -7.80
CA TYR A 58 -9.64 -5.10 -7.07
C TYR A 58 -9.58 -5.84 -5.74
N GLU A 59 -8.47 -6.53 -5.53
CA GLU A 59 -8.10 -7.15 -4.26
C GLU A 59 -7.03 -6.30 -3.58
N LEU A 60 -7.33 -5.78 -2.39
CA LEU A 60 -6.43 -4.93 -1.62
C LEU A 60 -5.97 -5.68 -0.37
N THR A 61 -4.66 -5.79 -0.18
CA THR A 61 -4.08 -6.39 1.03
C THR A 61 -3.20 -5.39 1.75
N GLU A 62 -3.22 -5.47 3.08
CA GLU A 62 -2.37 -4.68 3.95
C GLU A 62 -1.84 -5.54 5.11
N GLU A 63 -0.52 -5.62 5.20
CA GLU A 63 0.18 -6.36 6.25
C GLU A 63 1.06 -5.42 7.05
N SER A 64 0.75 -5.24 8.34
CA SER A 64 1.50 -4.37 9.23
C SER A 64 2.53 -5.17 10.04
N GLU A 65 3.78 -4.71 10.03
CA GLU A 65 4.89 -5.24 10.81
C GLU A 65 5.66 -4.07 11.47
N SER A 66 5.43 -3.86 12.77
CA SER A 66 6.06 -2.76 13.53
C SER A 66 5.77 -1.39 12.90
N TYR A 67 6.80 -0.65 12.45
CA TYR A 67 6.67 0.63 11.74
C TYR A 67 6.52 0.46 10.22
N ARG A 68 6.47 -0.76 9.71
CA ARG A 68 6.35 -1.08 8.28
C ARG A 68 4.96 -1.59 7.95
N ILE A 69 4.48 -1.22 6.77
CA ILE A 69 3.23 -1.70 6.21
C ILE A 69 3.51 -2.12 4.78
N ASN A 70 3.25 -3.37 4.43
CA ASN A 70 3.28 -3.81 3.04
C ASN A 70 1.85 -3.73 2.51
N MET A 71 1.67 -3.04 1.39
CA MET A 71 0.38 -2.87 0.73
C MET A 71 0.46 -3.48 -0.67
N GLN A 72 -0.59 -4.19 -1.06
CA GLN A 72 -0.74 -4.65 -2.44
C GLN A 72 -2.14 -4.33 -2.97
N LEU A 73 -2.18 -3.98 -4.25
CA LEU A 73 -3.39 -3.85 -5.05
C LEU A 73 -3.25 -4.80 -6.22
N LYS A 74 -4.14 -5.79 -6.29
CA LYS A 74 -4.21 -6.75 -7.38
C LYS A 74 -5.48 -6.49 -8.20
N ASN A 75 -5.38 -6.41 -9.52
CA ASN A 75 -6.60 -6.50 -10.35
C ASN A 75 -7.02 -7.97 -10.47
N GLN A 76 -8.32 -8.19 -10.47
CA GLN A 76 -8.93 -9.47 -10.77
C GLN A 76 -9.55 -9.30 -12.17
N GLU A 77 -8.83 -9.78 -13.19
CA GLU A 77 -9.46 -9.95 -14.51
C GLU A 77 -10.40 -11.17 -14.44
N PRO A 78 -11.56 -11.13 -15.11
CA PRO A 78 -12.41 -12.29 -15.30
C PRO A 78 -11.80 -13.33 -16.27
#